data_AF-A0AAT9HD88-F1
#
_entry.id   AF-A0AAT9HD88-F1
#
_cell.length_a   1.000
_cell.length_b   1.000
_cell.length_c   1.000
_cell.angle_alpha   90.00
_cell.angle_beta   90.00
_cell.angle_gamma   90.00
#
_symmetry.space_group_name_H-M   'P 1'
#
loop_
_entity.id
_entity.type
_entity.pdbx_description
1 polymer ?
#
loop_
_entity_poly.entity_id
_entity_poly.type
_entity_poly.pdbx_seq_one_letter_code
_entity_poly.pdbx_strand_id
1 'polypeptide(L)'
;MRLVIARCSVDYAGRLTAHLPSAPRLILVKADGSVSIHADDRAYKPLNWMSPPCTLKEGTGDQEGVWTVVNKAGEKLIITMEEVLHDSSHELGVDPGLIKDGVEAHLQELLADRIETLGEGYTLIRREYMTAIGPVDILCRDAEGRTVAVEIKRRGEIDGVEQLTRYLELLNRDPHLAPCAASSPRRRSSRRPGSSRPTGASAARSSTTTRCAASRTTNCGCSEIPPLRRRGPGSFGTRPSDVRGVR
;
A
#
# COMPACT_ATOMS: atom_id res chain seq x y z
N MET A 1 11.17 -20.03 -13.49
CA MET A 1 10.62 -18.65 -13.48
C MET A 1 10.59 -18.17 -14.91
N ARG A 2 9.44 -17.74 -15.43
CA ARG A 2 9.31 -17.10 -16.75
C ARG A 2 8.95 -15.64 -16.58
N LEU A 3 9.63 -14.77 -17.32
CA LEU A 3 9.43 -13.33 -17.34
C LEU A 3 8.96 -12.94 -18.72
N VAL A 4 7.78 -12.33 -18.80
CA VAL A 4 7.22 -11.86 -20.07
C VAL A 4 6.92 -10.38 -19.98
N ILE A 5 7.49 -9.59 -20.87
CA ILE A 5 7.11 -8.19 -21.08
C ILE A 5 6.24 -8.16 -22.32
N ALA A 6 4.99 -7.74 -22.16
CA ALA A 6 4.03 -7.72 -23.26
C ALA A 6 3.12 -6.50 -23.17
N ARG A 7 2.64 -6.03 -24.33
CA ARG A 7 1.41 -5.26 -24.40
C ARG A 7 0.26 -6.22 -24.18
N CYS A 8 -0.51 -5.99 -23.13
CA CYS A 8 -1.66 -6.83 -22.84
C CYS A 8 -2.75 -6.04 -22.13
N SER A 9 -3.96 -6.60 -22.14
CA SER A 9 -5.03 -6.28 -21.19
C SER A 9 -5.23 -7.45 -20.24
N VAL A 10 -5.80 -7.19 -19.06
CA VAL A 10 -6.03 -8.24 -18.06
C VAL A 10 -7.43 -8.08 -17.46
N ASP A 11 -8.18 -9.17 -17.47
CA ASP A 11 -9.47 -9.29 -16.81
C ASP A 11 -9.38 -10.30 -15.68
N TYR A 12 -9.90 -9.91 -14.51
CA TYR A 12 -10.10 -10.84 -13.41
C TYR A 12 -11.59 -11.06 -13.19
N ALA A 13 -11.98 -12.33 -13.15
CA ALA A 13 -13.33 -12.79 -12.90
C ALA A 13 -13.34 -13.75 -11.70
N GLY A 14 -13.84 -13.28 -10.57
CA GLY A 14 -13.93 -14.06 -9.33
C GLY A 14 -14.95 -13.47 -8.37
N ARG A 15 -14.56 -13.29 -7.10
CA ARG A 15 -15.39 -12.64 -6.07
C ARG A 15 -15.68 -11.17 -6.36
N LEU A 16 -14.80 -10.56 -7.15
CA LEU A 16 -14.94 -9.24 -7.72
C LEU A 16 -14.60 -9.31 -9.21
N THR A 17 -14.88 -8.24 -9.92
CA THR A 17 -14.38 -8.03 -11.28
C THR A 17 -13.34 -6.92 -11.26
N ALA A 18 -12.25 -7.12 -12.01
CA ALA A 18 -11.24 -6.09 -12.21
C ALA A 18 -10.77 -6.12 -13.67
N HIS A 19 -10.51 -4.94 -14.23
CA HIS A 19 -10.03 -4.79 -15.59
C HIS A 19 -8.80 -3.89 -15.60
N LEU A 20 -7.75 -4.34 -16.27
CA LEU A 20 -6.56 -3.57 -16.59
C LEU A 20 -6.54 -3.31 -18.11
N PRO A 21 -6.63 -2.04 -18.55
CA PRO A 21 -6.67 -1.70 -19.98
C PRO A 21 -5.35 -2.02 -20.67
N SER A 22 -5.31 -2.03 -22.01
CA SER A 22 -4.07 -2.31 -22.76
C SER A 22 -2.90 -1.42 -22.31
N ALA A 23 -1.79 -2.03 -21.93
CA ALA A 23 -0.54 -1.36 -21.59
C ALA A 23 0.64 -2.35 -21.65
N PRO A 24 1.90 -1.88 -21.81
CA PRO A 24 3.07 -2.71 -21.52
C PRO A 24 3.09 -3.10 -20.04
N ARG A 25 3.25 -4.40 -19.77
CA ARG A 25 3.30 -4.96 -18.41
C ARG A 25 4.37 -6.03 -18.30
N LEU A 26 4.92 -6.19 -17.09
CA LEU A 26 5.72 -7.35 -16.72
C LEU A 26 4.80 -8.42 -16.11
N ILE A 27 4.85 -9.61 -16.68
CA ILE A 27 4.14 -10.81 -16.24
C ILE A 27 5.19 -11.77 -15.71
N LEU A 28 5.06 -12.14 -14.44
CA LEU A 28 5.91 -13.15 -13.82
C LEU A 28 5.11 -14.44 -13.65
N VAL A 29 5.64 -15.55 -14.17
CA VAL A 29 5.11 -16.90 -13.98
C VAL A 29 6.13 -17.72 -13.20
N LYS A 30 5.78 -18.08 -11.97
CA LYS A 30 6.67 -18.83 -11.08
C LYS A 30 6.50 -20.34 -11.25
N ALA A 31 7.47 -21.10 -10.74
CA ALA A 31 7.47 -22.56 -10.83
C ALA A 31 6.36 -23.23 -10.00
N ASP A 32 5.86 -22.55 -8.96
CA ASP A 32 4.71 -23.01 -8.16
C ASP A 32 3.35 -22.77 -8.83
N GLY A 33 3.34 -22.18 -10.04
CA GLY A 33 2.15 -21.84 -10.80
C GLY A 33 1.61 -20.44 -10.54
N SER A 34 2.17 -19.70 -9.58
CA SER A 34 1.73 -18.33 -9.31
C SER A 34 2.04 -17.38 -10.47
N VAL A 35 1.11 -16.47 -10.73
CA VAL A 35 1.20 -15.47 -11.80
C VAL A 35 0.98 -14.08 -11.21
N SER A 36 1.79 -13.11 -11.59
CA SER A 36 1.65 -11.72 -11.12
C SER A 36 1.92 -10.70 -12.22
N ILE A 37 1.16 -9.60 -12.20
CA ILE A 37 1.13 -8.56 -13.22
C ILE A 37 1.66 -7.25 -12.61
N HIS A 38 2.67 -6.66 -13.24
CA HIS A 38 3.37 -5.46 -12.75
C HIS A 38 3.40 -4.36 -13.80
N ALA A 39 3.52 -3.12 -13.33
CA ALA A 39 3.77 -1.93 -14.14
C ALA A 39 4.89 -1.10 -13.47
N ASP A 40 5.48 -0.16 -14.20
CA ASP A 40 6.57 0.70 -13.70
C ASP A 40 6.12 1.77 -12.68
N ASP A 41 4.82 1.83 -12.34
CA ASP A 41 4.31 2.80 -11.39
C ASP A 41 4.70 2.48 -9.93
N ARG A 42 4.29 3.33 -8.99
CA ARG A 42 4.78 3.32 -7.59
C ARG A 42 4.31 2.12 -6.75
N ALA A 43 3.72 1.08 -7.33
CA ALA A 43 3.30 -0.08 -6.57
C ALA A 43 4.45 -1.08 -6.39
N TYR A 44 4.93 -1.26 -5.15
CA TYR A 44 5.82 -2.39 -4.80
C TYR A 44 5.08 -3.74 -4.87
N LYS A 45 3.75 -3.71 -4.96
CA LYS A 45 2.86 -4.87 -5.09
C LYS A 45 2.43 -5.03 -6.55
N PRO A 46 2.21 -6.26 -7.03
CA PRO A 46 1.59 -6.47 -8.33
C PRO A 46 0.21 -5.82 -8.40
N LEU A 47 -0.18 -5.34 -9.58
CA LEU A 47 -1.50 -4.79 -9.86
C LEU A 47 -2.59 -5.85 -9.79
N ASN A 48 -2.27 -7.07 -10.20
CA ASN A 48 -3.15 -8.24 -10.12
C ASN A 48 -2.31 -9.51 -10.05
N TRP A 49 -2.78 -10.53 -9.33
CA TRP A 49 -2.03 -11.77 -9.15
C TRP A 49 -2.95 -12.95 -8.85
N MET A 50 -2.44 -14.15 -9.12
CA MET A 50 -3.02 -15.41 -8.69
C MET A 50 -1.96 -16.21 -7.93
N SER A 51 -2.26 -16.53 -6.69
CA SER A 51 -1.40 -17.35 -5.83
C SER A 51 -1.66 -18.84 -6.07
N PRO A 52 -0.67 -19.72 -5.80
CA PRO A 52 -0.90 -21.14 -5.93
C PRO A 52 -1.85 -21.61 -4.81
N PRO A 53 -2.64 -22.67 -5.03
CA PRO A 53 -2.68 -23.52 -6.22
C PRO A 53 -3.51 -22.89 -7.36
N CYS A 54 -2.87 -22.70 -8.51
CA CYS A 54 -3.51 -22.28 -9.75
C CYS A 54 -2.82 -22.88 -10.97
N THR A 55 -3.53 -22.92 -12.08
CA THR A 55 -3.03 -23.47 -13.36
C THR A 55 -3.09 -22.38 -14.43
N LEU A 56 -1.97 -22.16 -15.11
CA LEU A 56 -1.88 -21.32 -16.31
C LEU A 56 -2.13 -22.18 -17.55
N LYS A 57 -3.00 -21.72 -18.44
CA LYS A 57 -3.21 -22.27 -19.77
C LYS A 57 -3.00 -21.17 -20.82
N GLU A 58 -2.11 -21.43 -21.78
CA GLU A 58 -1.92 -20.58 -22.95
C GLU A 58 -2.90 -21.02 -24.04
N GLY A 59 -3.67 -20.08 -24.58
CA GLY A 59 -4.62 -20.33 -25.65
C GLY A 59 -3.92 -20.66 -26.98
N THR A 60 -4.58 -21.49 -27.78
CA THR A 60 -4.10 -21.99 -29.08
C THR A 60 -5.19 -21.84 -30.12
N GLY A 61 -4.84 -21.73 -31.41
CA GLY A 61 -5.82 -21.56 -32.47
C GLY A 61 -6.56 -20.23 -32.34
N ASP A 62 -7.90 -20.26 -32.30
CA ASP A 62 -8.74 -19.05 -32.21
C ASP A 62 -8.55 -18.25 -30.89
N GLN A 63 -7.87 -18.81 -29.90
CA GLN A 63 -7.51 -18.13 -28.65
C GLN A 63 -6.01 -17.88 -28.51
N GLU A 64 -5.25 -17.92 -29.61
CA GLU A 64 -3.84 -17.56 -29.60
C GLU A 64 -3.65 -16.18 -28.96
N GLY A 65 -2.68 -16.07 -28.06
CA GLY A 65 -2.41 -14.84 -27.30
C GLY A 65 -3.30 -14.66 -26.05
N VAL A 66 -4.29 -15.50 -25.78
CA VAL A 66 -5.10 -15.43 -24.55
C VAL A 66 -4.58 -16.42 -23.51
N TRP A 67 -4.07 -15.91 -22.40
CA TRP A 67 -3.60 -16.73 -21.29
C TRP A 67 -4.63 -16.72 -20.17
N THR A 68 -5.00 -17.89 -19.65
CA THR A 68 -5.97 -18.01 -18.57
C THR A 68 -5.34 -18.70 -17.37
N VAL A 69 -5.34 -18.02 -16.22
CA VAL A 69 -4.92 -18.59 -14.93
C VAL A 69 -6.16 -18.87 -14.10
N VAL A 70 -6.32 -20.11 -13.61
CA VAL A 70 -7.49 -20.52 -12.82
C VAL A 70 -7.06 -21.05 -11.47
N ASN A 71 -7.68 -20.58 -10.38
CA ASN A 71 -7.46 -21.11 -9.04
C ASN A 71 -8.47 -22.20 -8.65
N LYS A 72 -8.28 -22.83 -7.50
CA LYS A 72 -9.20 -23.88 -6.98
C LYS A 72 -10.64 -23.41 -6.76
N ALA A 73 -10.87 -22.11 -6.58
CA ALA A 73 -12.21 -21.54 -6.41
C ALA A 73 -12.89 -21.24 -7.77
N GLY A 74 -12.21 -21.50 -8.89
CA GLY A 74 -12.73 -21.22 -10.23
C GLY A 74 -12.59 -19.76 -10.67
N GLU A 75 -11.92 -18.91 -9.88
CA GLU A 75 -11.63 -17.53 -10.26
C GLU A 75 -10.58 -17.53 -11.38
N LYS A 76 -10.72 -16.59 -12.32
CA LYS A 76 -9.91 -16.52 -13.53
C LYS A 76 -9.16 -15.20 -13.62
N LEU A 77 -7.89 -15.27 -13.97
CA LEU A 77 -7.09 -14.14 -14.47
C LEU A 77 -6.84 -14.39 -15.96
N ILE A 78 -7.48 -13.59 -16.81
CA ILE A 78 -7.42 -13.68 -18.27
C ILE A 78 -6.50 -12.57 -18.76
N ILE A 79 -5.41 -12.93 -19.40
CA ILE A 79 -4.41 -12.00 -19.93
C ILE A 79 -4.46 -12.10 -21.45
N THR A 80 -4.87 -11.02 -22.11
CA THR A 80 -4.95 -10.96 -23.57
C THR A 80 -3.72 -10.25 -24.09
N MET A 81 -2.82 -11.00 -24.72
CA MET A 81 -1.58 -10.50 -25.32
C MET A 81 -1.86 -9.85 -26.66
N GLU A 82 -1.38 -8.62 -26.84
CA GLU A 82 -1.41 -7.90 -28.11
C GLU A 82 -0.05 -7.93 -28.80
N GLU A 83 1.03 -7.81 -28.02
CA GLU A 83 2.41 -7.81 -28.52
C GLU A 83 3.35 -8.34 -27.42
N VAL A 84 4.17 -9.33 -27.73
CA VAL A 84 5.22 -9.81 -26.81
C VAL A 84 6.52 -9.08 -27.13
N LEU A 85 7.01 -8.30 -26.17
CA LEU A 85 8.25 -7.52 -26.28
C LEU A 85 9.47 -8.31 -25.78
N HIS A 86 9.27 -9.17 -24.79
CA HIS A 86 10.30 -10.02 -24.21
C HIS A 86 9.68 -11.27 -23.59
N ASP A 87 10.34 -12.43 -23.76
CA ASP A 87 9.97 -13.69 -23.11
C ASP A 87 11.25 -14.48 -22.78
N SER A 88 11.50 -14.71 -21.49
CA SER A 88 12.66 -15.44 -21.01
C SER A 88 12.31 -16.36 -19.85
N SER A 89 13.07 -17.44 -19.71
CA SER A 89 12.89 -18.44 -18.66
C SER A 89 14.21 -18.76 -17.96
N HIS A 90 14.14 -18.86 -16.64
CA HIS A 90 15.28 -19.09 -15.75
C HIS A 90 14.95 -20.10 -14.65
N GLU A 91 15.90 -20.97 -14.35
CA GLU A 91 15.89 -21.82 -13.15
C GLU A 91 16.53 -21.08 -11.99
N LEU A 92 15.80 -20.93 -10.88
CA LEU A 92 16.30 -20.23 -9.68
C LEU A 92 16.85 -21.19 -8.62
N GLY A 93 16.70 -22.50 -8.81
CA GLY A 93 17.13 -23.52 -7.85
C GLY A 93 16.25 -23.58 -6.60
N VAL A 94 16.80 -24.20 -5.55
CA VAL A 94 16.15 -24.31 -4.24
C VAL A 94 16.36 -23.01 -3.48
N ASP A 95 15.27 -22.39 -3.02
CA ASP A 95 15.34 -21.20 -2.17
C ASP A 95 15.88 -21.59 -0.79
N PRO A 96 17.01 -20.99 -0.31
CA PRO A 96 17.47 -21.17 1.06
C PRO A 96 16.52 -20.56 2.09
N GLY A 97 15.54 -19.77 1.63
CA GLY A 97 14.53 -19.14 2.46
C GLY A 97 14.96 -17.74 2.92
N LEU A 98 13.96 -16.88 3.09
CA LEU A 98 14.16 -15.55 3.65
C LEU A 98 14.45 -15.66 5.16
N ILE A 99 15.69 -15.37 5.55
CA ILE A 99 16.05 -15.22 6.97
C ILE A 99 15.53 -13.86 7.45
N LYS A 100 14.41 -13.88 8.17
CA LYS A 100 13.93 -12.72 8.91
C LYS A 100 14.58 -12.75 10.28
N ASP A 101 15.46 -11.79 10.57
CA ASP A 101 15.95 -11.56 11.92
C ASP A 101 14.74 -11.40 12.85
N GLY A 102 14.49 -12.38 13.75
CA GLY A 102 13.39 -12.40 14.73
C GLY A 102 13.46 -11.29 15.80
N VAL A 103 14.16 -10.19 15.49
CA VAL A 103 14.34 -9.02 16.33
C VAL A 103 13.00 -8.42 16.71
N GLU A 104 11.96 -8.50 15.89
CA GLU A 104 10.65 -7.92 16.23
C GLU A 104 9.99 -8.63 17.42
N ALA A 105 10.04 -9.97 17.48
CA ALA A 105 9.56 -10.73 18.64
C ALA A 105 10.37 -10.39 19.90
N HIS A 106 11.70 -10.32 19.79
CA HIS A 106 12.54 -9.89 20.92
C HIS A 106 12.29 -8.43 21.33
N LEU A 107 12.04 -7.53 20.37
CA LEU A 107 11.70 -6.13 20.65
C LEU A 107 10.36 -6.03 21.36
N GLN A 108 9.39 -6.87 21.00
CA GLN A 108 8.11 -6.96 21.67
C GLN A 108 8.25 -7.42 23.11
N GLU A 109 9.04 -8.45 23.37
CA GLU A 109 9.35 -8.92 24.72
C GLU A 109 10.04 -7.83 25.54
N LEU A 110 11.12 -7.25 25.01
CA LEU A 110 11.88 -6.21 25.69
C LEU A 110 11.04 -4.95 25.98
N LEU A 111 10.17 -4.54 25.06
CA LEU A 111 9.31 -3.37 25.23
C LEU A 111 8.17 -3.63 26.21
N ALA A 112 7.63 -4.86 26.24
CA ALA A 112 6.60 -5.24 27.21
C ALA A 112 7.18 -5.33 28.63
N ASP A 113 8.39 -5.88 28.78
CA ASP A 113 9.11 -5.94 30.05
C ASP A 113 9.49 -4.55 30.58
N ARG A 114 9.64 -3.57 29.69
CA ARG A 114 10.00 -2.19 30.00
C ARG A 114 9.02 -1.18 29.41
N ILE A 115 7.73 -1.38 29.69
CA ILE A 115 6.65 -0.59 29.10
C ILE A 115 6.78 0.91 29.43
N GLU A 116 7.42 1.26 30.54
CA GLU A 116 7.74 2.63 30.96
C GLU A 116 8.65 3.37 29.97
N THR A 117 9.33 2.66 29.06
CA THR A 117 10.13 3.29 27.99
C THR A 117 9.28 4.01 26.95
N LEU A 118 7.98 3.70 26.85
CA LEU A 118 7.01 4.46 26.04
C LEU A 118 6.68 5.82 26.66
N GLY A 119 6.74 5.92 27.98
CA GLY A 119 6.44 7.12 28.75
C GLY A 119 6.20 6.79 30.23
N GLU A 120 6.37 7.80 31.09
CA GLU A 120 6.03 7.68 32.50
C GLU A 120 4.54 7.33 32.66
N GLY A 121 4.21 6.47 33.62
CA GLY A 121 2.83 6.04 33.89
C GLY A 121 2.26 5.01 32.92
N TYR A 122 3.02 4.55 31.92
CA TYR A 122 2.56 3.47 31.04
C TYR A 122 2.48 2.14 31.79
N THR A 123 1.42 1.36 31.53
CA THR A 123 1.23 0.03 32.11
C THR A 123 0.79 -0.98 31.05
N LEU A 124 1.37 -2.18 31.07
CA LEU A 124 1.05 -3.23 30.10
C LEU A 124 -0.35 -3.81 30.38
N ILE A 125 -1.19 -3.92 29.35
CA ILE A 125 -2.44 -4.70 29.41
C ILE A 125 -2.14 -6.13 28.94
N ARG A 126 -1.60 -6.27 27.72
CA ARG A 126 -1.38 -7.57 27.10
C ARG A 126 -0.40 -7.49 25.92
N ARG A 127 0.40 -8.55 25.75
CA ARG A 127 1.13 -8.83 24.50
C ARG A 127 0.24 -9.64 23.56
N GLU A 128 0.38 -9.41 22.26
CA GLU A 128 -0.37 -10.11 21.22
C GLU A 128 -1.89 -10.10 21.51
N TYR A 129 -2.44 -8.90 21.66
CA TYR A 129 -3.87 -8.74 21.92
C TYR A 129 -4.65 -9.14 20.66
N MET A 130 -5.30 -10.30 20.70
CA MET A 130 -6.01 -10.87 19.56
C MET A 130 -7.19 -9.99 19.12
N THR A 131 -7.26 -9.71 17.82
CA THR A 131 -8.41 -9.07 17.16
C THR A 131 -8.93 -9.94 16.01
N ALA A 132 -10.04 -9.54 15.41
CA ALA A 132 -10.62 -10.23 14.24
C ALA A 132 -9.70 -10.24 13.00
N ILE A 133 -8.68 -9.37 12.95
CA ILE A 133 -7.75 -9.26 11.81
C ILE A 133 -6.30 -9.62 12.16
N GLY A 134 -6.07 -10.18 13.36
CA GLY A 134 -4.75 -10.55 13.88
C GLY A 134 -4.39 -9.89 15.23
N PRO A 135 -3.27 -10.26 15.84
CA PRO A 135 -2.84 -9.69 17.12
C PRO A 135 -2.25 -8.29 16.97
N VAL A 136 -2.58 -7.41 17.91
CA VAL A 136 -1.83 -6.17 18.17
C VAL A 136 -0.61 -6.51 19.02
N ASP A 137 0.59 -6.05 18.64
CA ASP A 137 1.83 -6.45 19.32
C ASP A 137 1.77 -6.15 20.83
N ILE A 138 1.44 -4.92 21.21
CA ILE A 138 1.25 -4.54 22.61
C ILE A 138 0.00 -3.68 22.75
N LEU A 139 -0.82 -4.02 23.74
CA LEU A 139 -1.87 -3.16 24.26
C LEU A 139 -1.47 -2.70 25.67
N CYS A 140 -1.52 -1.40 25.93
CA CYS A 140 -1.13 -0.79 27.20
C CYS A 140 -2.07 0.36 27.60
N ARG A 141 -1.92 0.88 28.82
CA ARG A 141 -2.52 2.15 29.24
C ARG A 141 -1.45 3.22 29.36
N ASP A 142 -1.77 4.45 29.00
CA ASP A 142 -0.93 5.62 29.28
C ASP A 142 -1.14 6.17 30.70
N ALA A 143 -0.42 7.25 31.04
CA ALA A 143 -0.48 7.91 32.34
C ALA A 143 -1.89 8.41 32.71
N GLU A 144 -2.73 8.70 31.72
CA GLU A 144 -4.12 9.13 31.92
C GLU A 144 -5.10 7.94 31.93
N GLY A 145 -4.60 6.71 31.89
CA GLY A 145 -5.39 5.48 31.91
C GLY A 145 -6.02 5.10 30.57
N ARG A 146 -5.73 5.84 29.49
CA ARG A 146 -6.29 5.61 28.16
C ARG A 146 -5.60 4.43 27.50
N THR A 147 -6.36 3.66 26.72
CA THR A 147 -5.82 2.50 26.01
C THR A 147 -4.95 2.93 24.85
N VAL A 148 -3.76 2.34 24.71
CA VAL A 148 -2.83 2.59 23.61
C VAL A 148 -2.48 1.26 22.94
N ALA A 149 -2.69 1.20 21.63
CA ALA A 149 -2.20 0.13 20.77
C ALA A 149 -0.80 0.50 20.24
N VAL A 150 0.14 -0.43 20.36
CA VAL A 150 1.52 -0.26 19.93
C VAL A 150 1.84 -1.33 18.89
N GLU A 151 2.28 -0.88 17.71
CA GLU A 151 2.83 -1.74 16.67
C GLU A 151 4.35 -1.56 16.64
N ILE A 152 5.08 -2.68 16.70
CA ILE A 152 6.53 -2.72 16.79
C ILE A 152 7.07 -3.18 15.46
N LYS A 153 7.84 -2.31 14.81
CA LYS A 153 8.60 -2.66 13.62
C LYS A 153 10.06 -2.34 13.85
N ARG A 154 10.96 -3.18 13.34
CA ARG A 154 12.41 -2.87 13.36
C ARG A 154 12.71 -1.56 12.63
N ARG A 155 11.95 -1.29 11.56
CA ARG A 155 11.99 -0.04 10.79
C ARG A 155 10.56 0.49 10.64
N GLY A 156 10.37 1.77 10.97
CA GLY A 156 9.07 2.42 10.79
C GLY A 156 8.78 2.66 9.31
N GLU A 157 7.91 1.86 8.73
CA GLU A 157 7.48 1.91 7.33
C GLU A 157 5.96 2.12 7.24
N ILE A 158 5.46 2.46 6.04
CA ILE A 158 4.03 2.78 5.82
C ILE A 158 3.13 1.60 6.20
N ASP A 159 3.56 0.37 5.91
CA ASP A 159 2.83 -0.85 6.23
C ASP A 159 2.45 -0.95 7.73
N GLY A 160 3.32 -0.49 8.63
CA GLY A 160 3.05 -0.47 10.07
C GLY A 160 1.97 0.55 10.46
N VAL A 161 1.91 1.68 9.75
CA VAL A 161 0.88 2.72 9.98
C VAL A 161 -0.49 2.25 9.48
N GLU A 162 -0.53 1.62 8.31
CA GLU A 162 -1.77 1.04 7.76
C GLU A 162 -2.32 -0.09 8.64
N GLN A 163 -1.43 -0.93 9.17
CA GLN A 163 -1.80 -1.98 10.12
C GLN A 163 -2.41 -1.40 11.40
N LEU A 164 -1.78 -0.40 12.00
CA LEU A 164 -2.26 0.24 13.22
C LEU A 164 -3.59 0.97 13.03
N THR A 165 -3.80 1.59 11.87
CA THR A 165 -5.08 2.23 11.51
C THR A 165 -6.23 1.22 11.52
N ARG A 166 -6.03 0.04 10.92
CA ARG A 166 -7.03 -1.04 10.93
C ARG A 166 -7.32 -1.56 12.34
N TYR A 167 -6.32 -1.66 13.20
CA TYR A 167 -6.53 -2.05 14.59
C TYR A 167 -7.33 -1.01 15.38
N LEU A 168 -7.03 0.28 15.21
CA LEU A 168 -7.77 1.34 15.88
C LEU A 168 -9.25 1.36 15.51
N GLU A 169 -9.60 1.10 14.25
CA GLU A 169 -10.99 1.00 13.81
C GLU A 169 -11.76 -0.12 14.50
N LEU A 170 -11.09 -1.20 14.91
CA LEU A 170 -11.68 -2.32 15.61
C LEU A 170 -11.71 -2.08 17.12
N LEU A 171 -10.60 -1.66 17.71
CA LEU A 171 -10.47 -1.45 19.16
C LEU A 171 -11.39 -0.33 19.65
N ASN A 172 -11.62 0.72 18.86
CA ASN A 172 -12.55 1.79 19.21
C ASN A 172 -14.03 1.37 19.12
N ARG A 173 -14.36 0.17 18.62
CA ARG A 173 -15.72 -0.38 18.69
C ARG A 173 -16.01 -1.04 20.04
N ASP A 174 -14.98 -1.38 20.81
CA ASP A 174 -15.14 -1.95 22.15
C ASP A 174 -15.24 -0.82 23.20
N PRO A 175 -16.39 -0.67 23.89
CA PRO A 175 -16.56 0.36 24.91
C PRO A 175 -15.58 0.27 26.09
N HIS A 176 -15.01 -0.91 26.36
CA HIS A 176 -14.04 -1.09 27.44
C HIS A 176 -12.62 -0.63 27.08
N LEU A 177 -12.35 -0.50 25.78
CA LEU A 177 -11.04 -0.09 25.26
C LEU A 177 -11.07 1.32 24.69
N ALA A 178 -12.25 1.81 24.28
CA ALA A 178 -12.41 3.14 23.72
C ALA A 178 -12.31 4.25 24.79
N PRO A 179 -11.70 5.42 24.46
CA PRO A 179 -10.97 5.69 23.23
C PRO A 179 -9.57 5.03 23.25
N CYS A 180 -9.22 4.38 22.14
CA CYS A 180 -7.91 3.76 21.93
C CYS A 180 -7.05 4.64 21.01
N ALA A 181 -5.83 4.96 21.45
CA ALA A 181 -4.84 5.71 20.70
C ALA A 181 -3.76 4.80 20.09
N ALA A 182 -3.09 5.28 19.04
CA ALA A 182 -2.01 4.58 18.35
C ALA A 182 -0.64 5.13 18.76
N SER A 183 0.34 4.25 18.99
CA SER A 183 1.75 4.63 19.08
C SER A 183 2.64 3.70 18.25
N SER A 184 3.69 4.28 17.66
CA SER A 184 4.79 3.54 17.04
C SER A 184 6.10 4.10 17.59
N PRO A 185 6.89 3.30 18.33
CA PRO A 185 8.10 3.79 18.98
C PRO A 185 9.12 4.24 17.92
N ARG A 186 9.32 5.55 17.78
CA ARG A 186 10.43 6.08 16.98
C ARG A 186 11.72 6.00 17.78
N ARG A 187 12.77 5.43 17.17
CA ARG A 187 14.12 5.50 17.71
C ARG A 187 14.50 6.97 17.89
N ARG A 188 14.62 7.45 19.14
CA ARG A 188 15.24 8.75 19.40
C ARG A 188 16.66 8.67 18.85
N SER A 189 16.98 9.48 17.84
CA SER A 189 18.37 9.65 17.44
C SER A 189 19.12 10.18 18.66
N SER A 190 20.10 9.43 19.15
CA SER A 190 21.00 9.89 20.19
C SER A 190 21.76 11.11 19.66
N ARG A 191 21.25 12.32 19.93
CA ARG A 191 22.10 13.51 19.88
C ARG A 191 23.17 13.31 20.96
N ARG A 192 24.42 13.15 20.54
CA ARG A 192 25.59 13.16 21.42
C ARG A 192 25.53 14.41 22.32
N PRO A 193 25.85 14.31 23.62
CA PRO A 193 25.98 15.48 24.47
C PRO A 193 27.14 16.34 23.96
N GLY A 194 26.87 17.64 23.77
CA GLY A 194 27.83 18.60 23.22
C GLY A 194 28.98 18.90 24.18
N SER A 195 30.15 19.17 23.60
CA SER A 195 31.28 19.82 24.25
C SER A 195 30.90 21.24 24.67
N SER A 196 31.18 21.56 25.93
CA SER A 196 30.95 22.83 26.61
C SER A 196 31.72 24.02 26.02
N ARG A 197 31.08 25.19 25.97
CA ARG A 197 31.66 26.46 26.44
C ARG A 197 30.55 27.48 26.81
N PRO A 198 30.77 28.41 27.76
CA PRO A 198 29.69 28.94 28.59
C PRO A 198 29.30 30.40 28.33
N THR A 199 28.22 30.77 29.04
CA THR A 199 27.73 32.10 29.49
C THR A 199 26.99 33.03 28.51
N GLY A 200 25.75 33.36 28.89
CA GLY A 200 25.11 34.64 28.53
C GLY A 200 23.58 34.62 28.44
N ALA A 201 22.92 35.06 29.52
CA ALA A 201 21.58 35.68 29.57
C ALA A 201 20.29 34.82 29.47
N SER A 202 19.65 34.71 30.65
CA SER A 202 18.22 34.62 30.97
C SER A 202 17.19 35.02 29.90
N ALA A 203 16.18 34.17 29.66
CA ALA A 203 14.75 34.54 29.72
C ALA A 203 13.85 33.30 29.71
N ALA A 204 12.66 33.45 30.29
CA ALA A 204 11.71 32.42 30.66
C ALA A 204 10.85 31.85 29.52
N ARG A 205 10.17 30.73 29.86
CA ARG A 205 8.80 30.29 29.48
C ARG A 205 8.57 29.21 28.41
N SER A 206 7.66 28.33 28.86
CA SER A 206 6.61 27.54 28.19
C SER A 206 6.95 26.28 27.39
N SER A 207 6.64 25.16 28.05
CA SER A 207 6.09 23.92 27.51
C SER A 207 5.16 24.12 26.30
N THR A 208 5.41 23.37 25.22
CA THR A 208 4.42 23.18 24.15
C THR A 208 4.29 21.70 23.84
N THR A 209 3.20 21.12 24.33
CA THR A 209 2.66 19.83 23.89
C THR A 209 1.79 20.10 22.67
N THR A 210 2.20 19.65 21.49
CA THR A 210 1.38 19.76 20.28
C THR A 210 0.29 18.69 20.28
N ARG A 211 -0.93 19.09 20.65
CA ARG A 211 -2.18 18.37 20.32
C ARG A 211 -2.52 18.67 18.86
N CYS A 212 -2.60 17.65 18.00
CA CYS A 212 -3.35 17.74 16.75
C CYS A 212 -4.82 17.44 17.06
N ALA A 213 -5.65 18.48 17.10
CA ALA A 213 -7.09 18.36 17.13
C ALA A 213 -7.63 18.40 15.70
N ALA A 214 -8.42 17.38 15.35
CA ALA A 214 -9.29 17.38 14.20
C ALA A 214 -10.54 18.24 14.51
N SER A 215 -10.94 19.11 13.58
CA SER A 215 -12.30 19.66 13.56
C SER A 215 -12.78 19.82 12.12
N ARG A 216 -13.90 19.15 11.83
CA ARG A 216 -14.82 19.46 10.73
C ARG A 216 -15.74 20.58 11.19
N THR A 217 -15.94 21.64 10.40
CA THR A 217 -17.26 22.11 9.91
C THR A 217 -17.15 23.37 9.04
N THR A 218 -17.69 23.26 7.82
CA THR A 218 -18.52 24.21 7.04
C THR A 218 -18.24 25.73 6.96
N ASN A 219 -17.96 26.12 5.71
CA ASN A 219 -18.71 27.06 4.85
C ASN A 219 -18.70 28.59 5.12
N CYS A 220 -18.08 29.31 4.17
CA CYS A 220 -18.32 30.68 3.65
C CYS A 220 -17.13 30.93 2.69
N GLY A 221 -17.23 31.16 1.38
CA GLY A 221 -18.14 32.01 0.62
C GLY A 221 -17.26 33.08 -0.09
N CYS A 222 -17.53 33.33 -1.39
CA CYS A 222 -16.87 34.31 -2.30
C CYS A 222 -15.61 33.77 -3.03
N SER A 223 -15.43 33.84 -4.36
CA SER A 223 -16.10 34.60 -5.42
C SER A 223 -15.92 33.90 -6.77
N GLU A 224 -16.91 34.06 -7.64
CA GLU A 224 -17.04 33.50 -8.99
C GLU A 224 -15.99 34.03 -9.99
N ILE A 225 -15.52 33.15 -10.89
CA ILE A 225 -14.80 33.50 -12.12
C ILE A 225 -15.70 33.07 -13.30
N PRO A 226 -16.03 33.96 -14.26
CA PRO A 226 -17.05 33.69 -15.29
C PRO A 226 -16.53 32.80 -16.44
N PRO A 227 -17.42 32.10 -17.17
CA PRO A 227 -17.05 31.15 -18.21
C PRO A 227 -16.73 31.83 -19.55
N LEU A 228 -15.70 31.32 -20.24
CA LEU A 228 -15.35 31.68 -21.60
C LEU A 228 -16.48 31.29 -22.59
N ARG A 229 -16.98 32.30 -23.30
CA ARG A 229 -18.05 32.20 -24.30
C ARG A 229 -17.59 31.43 -25.55
N ARG A 230 -18.49 30.57 -26.04
CA ARG A 230 -18.51 30.00 -27.39
C ARG A 230 -18.61 31.12 -28.45
N ARG A 231 -17.88 30.98 -29.56
CA ARG A 231 -18.17 31.63 -30.84
C ARG A 231 -18.17 30.58 -31.96
N GLY A 232 -19.32 30.42 -32.60
CA GLY A 232 -19.51 30.18 -34.04
C GLY A 232 -20.64 31.15 -34.49
N PRO A 233 -21.06 31.21 -35.77
CA PRO A 233 -20.69 30.42 -36.94
C PRO A 233 -20.19 31.29 -38.14
N GLY A 234 -19.74 30.65 -39.22
CA GLY A 234 -19.40 31.34 -40.47
C GLY A 234 -19.14 30.38 -41.62
N SER A 235 -20.19 30.13 -42.40
CA SER A 235 -20.29 29.31 -43.60
C SER A 235 -19.87 30.08 -44.86
N PHE A 236 -19.05 29.48 -45.73
CA PHE A 236 -18.92 29.67 -47.20
C PHE A 236 -17.92 28.58 -47.64
N GLY A 237 -18.04 27.79 -48.70
CA GLY A 237 -18.96 27.64 -49.83
C GLY A 237 -18.43 26.43 -50.64
N THR A 238 -19.32 25.79 -51.39
CA THR A 238 -19.15 24.52 -52.11
C THR A 238 -18.47 24.61 -53.49
N ARG A 239 -17.57 23.63 -53.77
CA ARG A 239 -17.36 22.83 -55.03
C ARG A 239 -16.91 23.54 -56.34
N PRO A 240 -16.51 22.82 -57.44
CA PRO A 240 -16.09 21.41 -57.65
C PRO A 240 -14.83 21.22 -58.57
N SER A 241 -14.52 19.93 -58.88
CA SER A 241 -13.91 19.39 -60.15
C SER A 241 -12.42 19.73 -60.45
N ASP A 242 -11.56 18.91 -61.05
CA ASP A 242 -11.67 17.62 -61.75
C ASP A 242 -10.25 17.06 -62.07
N VAL A 243 -10.15 15.72 -62.21
CA VAL A 243 -9.44 14.98 -63.30
C VAL A 243 -7.90 14.81 -63.33
N ARG A 244 -7.50 13.52 -63.24
CA ARG A 244 -6.44 12.71 -63.94
C ARG A 244 -4.99 13.24 -63.89
N GLY A 245 -3.92 12.45 -63.79
CA GLY A 245 -3.63 11.02 -64.00
C GLY A 245 -2.16 10.90 -64.47
N VAL A 246 -1.63 9.66 -64.58
CA VAL A 246 -0.32 9.24 -65.15
C VAL A 246 0.84 9.33 -64.12
N ARG A 247 1.58 8.26 -63.75
CA ARG A 247 1.97 6.99 -64.41
C ARG A 247 1.73 5.76 -63.53
#